data_AF-A0A7S2EIR3-F1
#
_entry.id   AF-A0A7S2EIR3-F1
#
_cell.length_a   1.000
_cell.length_b   1.000
_cell.length_c   1.000
_cell.angle_alpha   90.00
_cell.angle_beta   90.00
_cell.angle_gamma   90.00
#
_symmetry.space_group_name_H-M   'P 1'
#
loop_
_entity.id
_entity.type
_entity.pdbx_description
1 polymer ?
#
loop_
_entity_poly.entity_id
_entity_poly.type
_entity_poly.pdbx_seq_one_letter_code
_entity_poly.pdbx_strand_id
1 'polypeptide(L)'
;GGGGGGGGGGREHSLVALTARRIRTSDGETATSRIQVLDVRGVDRPIGGGKGAAAGARGGRSAATRRTAPRSSSSSSSAGEDKTLRALSRVVDALSARKSHVPFRDSNLTRLVSRALS
;
A
#
# COMPACT_ATOMS: atom_id res chain seq x y z
N GLY A 1 -26.73 -9.87 -21.08
CA GLY A 1 -26.60 -8.70 -20.21
C GLY A 1 -25.66 -9.03 -19.07
N GLY A 2 -24.64 -8.18 -18.85
CA GLY A 2 -23.94 -8.00 -17.58
C GLY A 2 -22.95 -9.08 -17.14
N GLY A 3 -21.73 -9.04 -17.66
CA GLY A 3 -20.58 -9.71 -17.05
C GLY A 3 -20.12 -8.94 -15.81
N GLY A 4 -20.29 -9.54 -14.63
CA GLY A 4 -19.72 -9.04 -13.38
C GLY A 4 -18.25 -9.44 -13.29
N GLY A 5 -17.36 -8.60 -13.85
CA GLY A 5 -15.93 -8.70 -13.64
C GLY A 5 -15.60 -8.43 -12.18
N GLY A 6 -15.52 -9.48 -11.37
CA GLY A 6 -14.97 -9.42 -10.03
C GLY A 6 -13.49 -9.04 -10.11
N GLY A 7 -13.19 -7.75 -9.99
CA GLY A 7 -11.83 -7.25 -9.92
C GLY A 7 -11.09 -7.92 -8.78
N GLY A 8 -10.07 -8.70 -9.12
CA GLY A 8 -9.17 -9.34 -8.15
C GLY A 8 -8.37 -8.28 -7.41
N GLY A 9 -8.96 -7.69 -6.37
CA GLY A 9 -8.26 -6.81 -5.43
C GLY A 9 -7.25 -7.64 -4.62
N GLY A 10 -6.04 -7.78 -5.16
CA GLY A 10 -4.95 -8.50 -4.52
C GLY A 10 -4.67 -7.92 -3.13
N ARG A 11 -4.67 -8.79 -2.12
CA ARG A 11 -4.36 -8.43 -0.72
C ARG A 11 -2.86 -8.19 -0.50
N GLU A 12 -2.08 -8.07 -1.56
CA GLU A 12 -0.63 -8.21 -1.59
C GLU A 12 0.03 -7.02 -2.28
N HIS A 13 1.27 -6.72 -1.88
CA HIS A 13 2.13 -5.76 -2.55
C HIS A 13 2.96 -6.49 -3.61
N SER A 14 3.11 -5.93 -4.81
CA SER A 14 3.91 -6.53 -5.87
C SER A 14 5.18 -5.72 -6.12
N LEU A 15 6.32 -6.40 -6.22
CA LEU A 15 7.62 -5.79 -6.50
C LEU A 15 8.24 -6.44 -7.73
N VAL A 16 8.41 -5.67 -8.79
CA VAL A 16 9.11 -6.10 -10.01
C VAL A 16 10.46 -5.39 -10.05
N ALA A 17 11.53 -6.15 -10.28
CA ALA A 17 12.88 -5.60 -10.38
C ALA A 17 13.52 -5.97 -11.72
N LEU A 18 13.85 -4.95 -12.51
CA LEU A 18 14.56 -5.07 -13.77
C LEU A 18 16.04 -4.78 -13.53
N THR A 19 16.92 -5.69 -13.93
CA THR A 19 18.37 -5.48 -13.84
C THR A 19 18.92 -5.38 -15.24
N ALA A 20 19.43 -4.21 -15.60
CA ALA A 20 20.07 -3.94 -16.88
C ALA A 20 21.58 -3.93 -16.71
N ARG A 21 22.30 -4.67 -17.55
CA ARG A 21 23.76 -4.67 -17.57
C ARG A 21 24.22 -4.15 -18.92
N ARG A 22 24.95 -3.03 -18.92
CA ARG A 22 25.59 -2.46 -20.10
C ARG A 22 27.05 -2.88 -20.10
N ILE A 23 27.51 -3.45 -21.21
CA ILE A 23 28.91 -3.79 -21.43
C ILE A 23 29.39 -2.87 -22.55
N ARG A 24 30.41 -2.04 -22.30
CA ARG A 24 31.10 -1.29 -23.34
C ARG A 24 32.32 -2.09 -23.78
N THR A 25 32.27 -2.58 -25.01
CA THR A 25 33.31 -3.42 -25.61
C THR A 25 34.61 -2.67 -25.90
N SER A 26 34.59 -1.35 -26.02
CA SER A 26 35.79 -0.52 -26.28
C SER A 26 36.77 -0.54 -25.11
N ASP A 27 36.27 -0.43 -23.87
CA ASP A 27 37.08 -0.19 -22.67
C ASP A 27 36.87 -1.26 -21.59
N GLY A 28 36.08 -2.30 -21.90
CA GLY A 28 35.69 -3.35 -20.95
C GLY A 28 34.76 -2.87 -19.82
N GLU A 29 34.35 -1.60 -19.83
CA GLU A 29 33.53 -1.01 -18.78
C GLU A 29 32.16 -1.71 -18.71
N THR A 30 31.83 -2.23 -17.54
CA THR A 30 30.52 -2.85 -17.27
C THR A 30 29.75 -1.98 -16.28
N ALA A 31 28.60 -1.47 -16.70
CA ALA A 31 27.66 -0.76 -15.83
C ALA A 31 26.45 -1.65 -15.54
N THR A 32 26.00 -1.67 -14.29
CA THR A 32 24.78 -2.39 -13.89
C THR A 32 23.80 -1.42 -13.25
N SER A 33 22.58 -1.38 -13.79
CA SER A 33 21.47 -0.58 -13.28
C SER A 33 20.35 -1.50 -12.81
N ARG A 34 19.69 -1.16 -11.70
CA ARG A 34 18.53 -1.88 -11.20
C ARG A 34 17.36 -0.91 -11.04
N ILE A 35 16.25 -1.22 -11.71
CA ILE A 35 15.00 -0.46 -11.64
C ILE A 35 14.00 -1.31 -10.87
N GLN A 36 13.35 -0.74 -9.86
CA GLN A 36 12.34 -1.44 -9.05
C GLN A 36 11.01 -0.70 -9.19
N VAL A 37 9.94 -1.45 -9.51
CA VAL A 37 8.57 -0.97 -9.58
C VAL A 37 7.79 -1.66 -8.48
N LEU A 38 7.24 -0.86 -7.56
CA LEU A 38 6.44 -1.32 -6.43
C LEU A 38 4.98 -0.94 -6.68
N ASP A 39 4.13 -1.94 -6.82
CA ASP A 39 2.67 -1.79 -6.78
C ASP A 39 2.20 -2.06 -5.35
N VAL A 40 1.51 -1.08 -4.80
CA VAL A 40 1.09 -1.05 -3.40
C VAL A 40 -0.39 -1.35 -3.33
N ARG A 41 -0.78 -2.31 -2.49
CA ARG A 41 -2.20 -2.62 -2.29
C ARG A 41 -2.97 -1.39 -1.82
N GLY A 42 -4.19 -1.23 -2.33
CA GLY A 42 -5.11 -0.22 -1.83
C GLY A 42 -5.40 -0.44 -0.34
N VAL A 43 -5.42 0.66 0.42
CA VAL A 43 -5.88 0.64 1.82
C VAL A 43 -7.25 1.27 1.91
N ASP A 44 -8.21 0.50 2.44
CA ASP A 44 -9.54 1.02 2.73
C ASP A 44 -9.43 2.08 3.82
N ARG A 45 -10.00 3.25 3.54
CA ARG A 45 -10.20 4.24 4.60
C ARG A 45 -11.39 3.77 5.43
N PRO A 46 -11.29 3.75 6.77
CA PRO A 46 -12.45 3.44 7.59
C PRO A 46 -13.58 4.40 7.24
N ILE A 47 -14.70 3.84 6.79
CA ILE A 47 -15.94 4.59 6.52
C ILE A 47 -16.38 5.19 7.85
N GLY A 48 -16.12 6.48 8.04
CA GLY A 48 -16.39 7.21 9.29
C GLY A 48 -15.28 8.15 9.77
N GLY A 49 -14.09 8.14 9.17
CA GLY A 49 -12.96 9.00 9.59
C GLY A 49 -13.01 10.46 9.11
N GLY A 50 -13.98 10.82 8.29
CA GLY A 50 -14.15 12.18 7.79
C GLY A 50 -15.40 12.82 8.38
N LYS A 51 -15.22 13.70 9.37
CA LYS A 51 -16.18 14.79 9.59
C LYS A 51 -16.06 15.73 8.38
N GLY A 52 -16.58 15.29 7.23
CA GLY A 52 -16.74 16.15 6.07
C GLY A 52 -17.71 17.26 6.43
N ALA A 53 -17.50 18.44 5.86
CA ALA A 53 -18.38 19.61 6.00
C ALA A 53 -19.83 19.38 5.51
N ALA A 54 -20.21 18.15 5.15
CA ALA A 54 -21.56 17.72 4.81
C ALA A 54 -22.35 17.11 5.99
N ALA A 55 -21.82 17.16 7.23
CA ALA A 55 -22.56 16.80 8.43
C ALA A 55 -23.51 17.93 8.85
N GLY A 56 -24.48 18.27 8.00
CA GLY A 56 -25.32 19.43 8.18
C GLY A 56 -26.63 19.43 7.41
N ALA A 57 -27.23 18.27 7.12
CA ALA A 57 -28.64 18.20 6.75
C ALA A 57 -29.11 16.74 6.68
N ARG A 58 -29.78 16.26 7.72
CA ARG A 58 -30.95 15.36 7.66
C ARG A 58 -31.37 15.01 9.07
N GLY A 59 -32.32 15.78 9.57
CA GLY A 59 -33.02 15.47 10.81
C GLY A 59 -33.93 14.26 10.65
N GLY A 60 -34.20 13.60 11.78
CA GLY A 60 -35.54 13.18 12.14
C GLY A 60 -36.00 11.77 11.79
N ARG A 61 -36.18 11.00 12.88
CA ARG A 61 -37.32 10.10 13.20
C ARG A 61 -37.22 8.61 12.82
N SER A 62 -37.10 7.84 13.91
CA SER A 62 -37.94 6.69 14.33
C SER A 62 -37.77 5.30 13.71
N ALA A 63 -37.44 4.38 14.64
CA ALA A 63 -38.02 3.05 14.86
C ALA A 63 -37.90 1.92 13.81
N ALA A 64 -37.20 0.87 14.25
CA ALA A 64 -37.53 -0.56 14.15
C ALA A 64 -37.96 -1.16 12.79
N THR A 65 -37.12 -2.06 12.25
CA THR A 65 -37.54 -3.41 11.83
C THR A 65 -36.32 -4.35 11.77
N ARG A 66 -36.58 -5.59 12.20
CA ARG A 66 -35.65 -6.68 12.48
C ARG A 66 -35.20 -7.45 11.22
N ARG A 67 -33.99 -8.01 11.36
CA ARG A 67 -33.53 -9.37 10.97
C ARG A 67 -32.95 -9.62 9.55
N THR A 68 -31.66 -9.96 9.63
CA THR A 68 -30.95 -11.11 9.00
C THR A 68 -30.80 -11.13 7.48
N ALA A 69 -29.66 -10.59 7.03
CA ALA A 69 -28.96 -11.02 5.82
C ALA A 69 -27.58 -11.60 6.23
N PRO A 70 -27.04 -12.59 5.49
CA PRO A 70 -25.97 -13.45 5.98
C PRO A 70 -24.70 -12.63 6.18
N ARG A 71 -24.12 -12.71 7.37
CA ARG A 71 -22.72 -12.35 7.56
C ARG A 71 -21.91 -13.37 6.78
N SER A 72 -21.70 -13.10 5.49
CA SER A 72 -20.50 -13.59 4.85
C SER A 72 -19.37 -13.15 5.76
N SER A 73 -18.61 -14.12 6.24
CA SER A 73 -17.33 -13.93 6.89
C SER A 73 -16.38 -13.32 5.86
N SER A 74 -16.64 -12.06 5.49
CA SER A 74 -15.58 -11.15 5.11
C SER A 74 -14.72 -11.08 6.35
N SER A 75 -13.72 -11.97 6.35
CA SER A 75 -12.59 -11.93 7.25
C SER A 75 -12.30 -10.46 7.49
N SER A 76 -12.44 -10.05 8.74
CA SER A 76 -12.00 -8.76 9.24
C SER A 76 -10.50 -8.65 8.99
N SER A 77 -10.08 -8.42 7.74
CA SER A 77 -8.90 -7.64 7.48
C SER A 77 -9.27 -6.28 8.02
N SER A 78 -8.88 -6.04 9.27
CA SER A 78 -9.10 -4.78 9.96
C SER A 78 -8.92 -3.65 8.96
N ALA A 79 -9.88 -2.72 8.90
CA ALA A 79 -9.74 -1.40 8.31
C ALA A 79 -8.68 -0.60 9.12
N GLY A 80 -7.50 -1.18 9.19
CA GLY A 80 -6.47 -1.01 10.18
C GLY A 80 -5.17 -0.99 9.41
N GLU A 81 -4.55 0.17 9.49
CA GLU A 81 -3.21 0.53 9.03
C GLU A 81 -2.35 -0.67 8.60
N ASP A 82 -2.01 -0.73 7.31
CA ASP A 82 -1.06 -1.71 6.80
C ASP A 82 0.32 -1.43 7.40
N LYS A 83 0.79 -2.33 8.27
CA LYS A 83 2.10 -2.26 8.92
C LYS A 83 3.25 -2.07 7.92
N THR A 84 3.15 -2.67 6.74
CA THR A 84 4.15 -2.54 5.68
C THR A 84 4.19 -1.13 5.13
N LEU A 85 3.03 -0.51 4.90
CA LEU A 85 2.95 0.87 4.44
C LEU A 85 3.36 1.88 5.49
N ARG A 86 3.04 1.61 6.75
CA ARG A 86 3.53 2.41 7.87
C ARG A 86 5.06 2.37 7.96
N ALA A 87 5.67 1.18 7.82
CA ALA A 87 7.12 1.03 7.79
C ALA A 87 7.74 1.79 6.60
N LEU A 88 7.14 1.70 5.41
CA LEU A 88 7.59 2.43 4.23
C LEU A 88 7.53 3.94 4.44
N SER A 89 6.44 4.47 5.01
CA SER A 89 6.31 5.90 5.36
C SER A 89 7.43 6.35 6.28
N ARG A 90 7.72 5.60 7.35
CA ARG A 90 8.81 5.93 8.29
C ARG A 90 10.18 5.97 7.62
N VAL A 91 10.43 5.07 6.67
CA VAL A 91 11.66 5.06 5.89
C VAL A 91 11.77 6.31 5.02
N VAL A 92 10.71 6.65 4.28
CA VAL A 92 10.66 7.86 3.44
C VAL A 92 10.85 9.12 4.29
N ASP A 93 10.17 9.22 5.43
CA ASP A 93 10.29 10.35 6.36
C ASP A 93 11.72 10.47 6.92
N ALA A 94 12.34 9.36 7.29
CA ALA A 94 13.71 9.36 7.80
C ALA A 94 14.73 9.76 6.73
N LEU A 95 14.56 9.30 5.49
CA LEU A 95 15.41 9.67 4.35
C LEU A 95 15.23 11.15 3.99
N SER A 96 13.99 11.61 3.90
CA SER A 96 13.67 13.02 3.62
C SER A 96 14.27 13.96 4.68
N ALA A 97 14.19 13.57 5.96
CA ALA A 97 14.80 14.30 7.07
C ALA A 97 16.32 14.06 7.21
N ARG A 98 16.96 13.33 6.30
CA ARG A 98 18.41 13.00 6.32
C ARG A 98 18.89 12.44 7.66
N LYS A 99 18.06 11.61 8.31
CA LYS A 99 18.42 10.98 9.58
C LYS A 99 19.59 10.02 9.40
N SER A 100 20.47 9.95 10.38
CA SER A 100 21.58 9.00 10.40
C SER A 100 21.13 7.54 10.47
N HIS A 101 19.99 7.29 11.12
CA HIS A 101 19.36 5.97 11.20
C HIS A 101 18.05 5.93 10.41
N VAL A 102 17.96 5.01 9.45
CA VAL A 102 16.77 4.75 8.64
C VAL A 102 16.24 3.34 8.94
N PRO A 103 14.95 3.18 9.32
CA PRO A 103 14.41 1.92 9.83
C PRO A 103 14.06 0.92 8.71
N PHE A 104 15.01 0.59 7.83
CA PHE A 104 14.77 -0.35 6.73
C PHE A 104 14.35 -1.76 7.20
N ARG A 105 14.63 -2.12 8.46
CA ARG A 105 14.32 -3.43 9.03
C ARG A 105 12.90 -3.60 9.56
N ASP A 106 12.10 -2.52 9.57
CA ASP A 106 10.73 -2.55 10.12
C ASP A 106 9.76 -3.45 9.34
N SER A 107 10.07 -3.78 8.07
CA SER A 107 9.30 -4.74 7.26
C SER A 107 10.17 -5.47 6.24
N ASN A 108 9.71 -6.62 5.74
CA ASN A 108 10.40 -7.32 4.65
C ASN A 108 10.46 -6.49 3.37
N LEU A 109 9.41 -5.71 3.07
CA LEU A 109 9.38 -4.83 1.90
C LEU A 109 10.48 -3.77 1.98
N THR A 110 10.56 -3.04 3.10
CA THR A 110 11.57 -2.00 3.32
C THR A 110 13.00 -2.56 3.28
N ARG A 111 13.19 -3.82 3.70
CA ARG A 111 14.49 -4.51 3.55
C ARG A 111 14.83 -4.78 2.09
N LEU A 112 13.87 -5.26 1.30
CA LEU A 112 14.05 -5.55 -0.13
C LEU A 112 14.38 -4.31 -0.95
N VAL A 113 13.70 -3.19 -0.67
CA VAL A 113 13.92 -1.94 -1.42
C VAL A 113 15.06 -1.08 -0.86
N SER A 114 15.65 -1.44 0.28
CA SER A 114 16.70 -0.65 0.96
C SER A 114 17.83 -0.19 0.03
N ARG A 115 18.36 -1.09 -0.78
CA ARG A 115 19.45 -0.81 -1.72
C ARG A 115 19.07 0.17 -2.84
N ALA A 116 17.78 0.28 -3.16
CA ALA A 116 17.28 1.22 -4.16
C ALA A 116 17.00 2.62 -3.56
N LEU A 117 16.91 2.72 -2.22
CA LEU A 117 16.57 3.95 -1.50
C LEU A 117 17.75 4.57 -0.73
N SER A 118 18.88 3.87 -0.65
CA SER A 118 20.15 4.34 -0.07
C SER A 118 21.00 5.04 -1.12
#